data_AF-A0A497JYQ1-F1
#
_entry.id   AF-A0A497JYQ1-F1
#
_cell.length_a   1.000
_cell.length_b   1.000
_cell.length_c   1.000
_cell.angle_alpha   90.00
_cell.angle_beta   90.00
_cell.angle_gamma   90.00
#
_symmetry.space_group_name_H-M   'P 1'
#
loop_
_entity.id
_entity.type
_entity.pdbx_description
1 polymer ?
#
loop_
_entity_poly.entity_id
_entity_poly.type
_entity_poly.pdbx_seq_one_letter_code
_entity_poly.pdbx_strand_id
1 'polypeptide(L)'
;MSFTPLHFRPALFLGLMLLQYLDFPTFLIANVIVDIKPFAVMLLNLNCPLHGFYISFLGGTSLATALTAFMAGVRMRFNRILLALIEQETTTRKILSASLLGIYIHII
;
A
#
# COMPACT_ATOMS: atom_id res chain seq x y z
N MET A 1 -1.53 -4.32 -15.24
CA MET A 1 -2.39 -3.20 -15.66
C MET A 1 -1.56 -2.07 -16.27
N SER A 2 -2.16 -1.15 -17.03
CA SER A 2 -1.48 0.00 -17.67
C SER A 2 -1.01 1.02 -16.62
N PHE A 3 0.30 1.23 -16.57
CA PHE A 3 1.00 2.12 -15.63
C PHE A 3 0.65 3.58 -15.90
N THR A 4 -0.44 4.06 -15.30
CA THR A 4 -0.90 5.44 -15.43
C THR A 4 -1.04 6.08 -14.06
N PRO A 5 -0.76 7.39 -13.89
CA PRO A 5 -1.03 8.10 -12.62
C PRO A 5 -2.50 8.01 -12.18
N LEU A 6 -3.41 7.72 -13.12
CA LEU A 6 -4.83 7.50 -12.87
C LEU A 6 -5.10 6.23 -12.04
N HIS A 7 -4.17 5.28 -12.00
CA HIS A 7 -4.28 4.06 -11.20
C HIS A 7 -4.32 4.33 -9.69
N PHE A 8 -3.78 5.48 -9.26
CA PHE A 8 -3.78 5.93 -7.87
C PHE A 8 -5.11 6.56 -7.42
N ARG A 9 -5.93 7.04 -8.36
CA ARG A 9 -7.16 7.81 -8.03
C ARG A 9 -8.25 6.99 -7.34
N PRO A 10 -8.57 5.75 -7.77
CA PRO A 10 -9.55 4.92 -7.08
C PRO A 10 -9.12 4.61 -5.64
N ALA A 11 -7.82 4.32 -5.46
CA ALA A 11 -7.25 4.09 -4.15
C ALA A 11 -7.33 5.35 -3.26
N LEU A 12 -6.99 6.53 -3.79
CA LEU A 12 -7.11 7.77 -3.04
C LEU A 12 -8.57 8.03 -2.61
N PHE A 13 -9.52 7.85 -3.53
CA PHE A 13 -10.94 8.03 -3.24
C PHE A 13 -11.45 7.07 -2.17
N LEU A 14 -11.18 5.77 -2.32
CA LEU A 14 -11.56 4.75 -1.33
C LEU A 14 -10.86 4.97 0.02
N GLY A 15 -9.58 5.30 0.01
CA GLY A 15 -8.83 5.61 1.23
C GLY A 15 -9.46 6.77 2.00
N LEU A 16 -9.88 7.82 1.31
CA LEU A 16 -10.55 8.97 1.93
C LEU A 16 -11.92 8.58 2.49
N MET A 17 -12.71 7.77 1.76
CA MET A 17 -14.00 7.30 2.28
C MET A 17 -13.86 6.38 3.51
N LEU A 18 -12.76 5.62 3.59
CA LEU A 18 -12.50 4.67 4.67
C LEU A 18 -11.53 5.20 5.76
N LEU A 19 -11.28 6.51 5.82
CA LEU A 19 -10.39 7.16 6.80
C LEU A 19 -10.68 6.79 8.26
N GLN A 20 -11.95 6.54 8.61
CA GLN A 20 -12.31 6.15 9.98
C GLN A 20 -11.97 4.68 10.30
N TYR A 21 -11.92 3.83 9.27
CA TYR A 21 -11.81 2.38 9.40
C TYR A 21 -10.39 1.85 9.12
N LEU A 22 -9.60 2.54 8.28
CA LEU A 22 -8.30 2.07 7.79
C LEU A 22 -7.22 3.11 8.03
N ASP A 23 -6.00 2.67 8.36
CA ASP A 23 -4.83 3.57 8.37
C ASP A 23 -4.59 4.10 6.94
N PHE A 24 -4.93 5.36 6.71
CA PHE A 24 -4.91 5.96 5.38
C PHE A 24 -3.51 6.03 4.76
N PRO A 25 -2.45 6.42 5.50
CA PRO A 25 -1.08 6.36 5.00
C PRO A 25 -0.69 4.95 4.52
N THR A 26 -0.99 3.94 5.33
CA THR A 26 -0.70 2.54 4.99
C THR A 26 -1.47 2.10 3.77
N PHE A 27 -2.76 2.48 3.65
CA PHE A 27 -3.58 2.14 2.49
C PHE A 27 -3.02 2.73 1.19
N LEU A 28 -2.56 3.99 1.21
CA LEU A 28 -1.93 4.62 0.05
C LEU A 28 -0.61 3.94 -0.31
N ILE A 29 0.25 3.70 0.68
CA ILE A 29 1.54 3.02 0.45
C ILE A 29 1.31 1.61 -0.11
N ALA A 30 0.29 0.90 0.39
CA ALA A 30 -0.07 -0.44 -0.06
C ALA A 30 -0.47 -0.48 -1.56
N ASN A 31 -1.11 0.58 -2.06
CA ASN A 31 -1.45 0.69 -3.48
C ASN A 31 -0.26 1.06 -4.37
N VAL A 32 0.74 1.77 -3.83
CA VAL A 32 1.93 2.21 -4.60
C VAL A 32 3.06 1.17 -4.57
N ILE A 33 3.21 0.42 -3.46
CA ILE A 33 4.34 -0.49 -3.28
C ILE A 33 4.32 -1.66 -4.29
N VAL A 34 3.13 -2.11 -4.70
CA VAL A 34 2.95 -3.17 -5.70
C VAL A 34 3.46 -2.72 -7.08
N ASP A 35 3.34 -1.43 -7.36
CA ASP A 35 3.71 -0.78 -8.61
C ASP A 35 5.23 -0.57 -8.76
N ILE A 36 6.01 -0.58 -7.68
CA ILE A 36 7.46 -0.29 -7.71
C ILE A 36 8.22 -1.26 -8.63
N LYS A 37 7.90 -2.56 -8.56
CA LYS A 37 8.57 -3.58 -9.39
C LYS A 37 8.29 -3.40 -10.88
N PRO A 38 7.02 -3.40 -11.36
CA PRO A 38 6.73 -3.16 -12.77
C PRO A 38 7.25 -1.80 -13.25
N PHE A 39 7.23 -0.75 -12.42
CA PHE A 39 7.86 0.53 -12.74
C PHE A 39 9.36 0.40 -13.03
N ALA A 40 10.11 -0.28 -12.15
CA ALA A 40 11.54 -0.49 -12.32
C ALA A 40 11.86 -1.31 -13.58
N VAL A 41 11.05 -2.35 -13.87
CA VAL A 41 11.20 -3.16 -15.09
C VAL A 41 11.01 -2.31 -16.35
N MET A 42 10.00 -1.43 -16.38
CA MET A 42 9.77 -0.51 -17.49
C MET A 42 10.87 0.55 -17.62
N LEU A 43 11.27 1.18 -16.51
CA LEU A 43 12.25 2.27 -16.49
C LEU A 43 13.66 1.80 -16.91
N LEU A 44 14.04 0.60 -16.47
CA LEU A 44 15.36 0.01 -16.75
C LEU A 44 15.36 -0.96 -17.94
N ASN A 45 14.21 -1.12 -18.61
CA ASN A 45 14.00 -2.04 -19.73
C ASN A 45 14.52 -3.46 -19.46
N LEU A 46 14.20 -3.99 -18.27
CA LEU A 46 14.67 -5.30 -17.82
C LEU A 46 13.89 -6.42 -18.53
N ASN A 47 14.57 -7.49 -18.93
CA ASN A 47 13.97 -8.72 -19.47
C ASN A 47 13.30 -9.57 -18.37
N CYS A 48 12.53 -8.95 -17.48
CA CYS A 48 11.82 -9.62 -16.41
C CYS A 48 10.30 -9.55 -16.63
N PRO A 49 9.53 -10.55 -16.20
CA PRO A 49 8.08 -10.49 -16.29
C PRO A 49 7.53 -9.34 -15.45
N LEU A 50 6.69 -8.51 -16.07
CA LEU A 50 6.00 -7.39 -15.41
C LEU A 50 5.11 -7.87 -14.26
N HIS A 51 4.40 -8.98 -14.46
CA HIS A 51 3.56 -9.61 -13.44
C HIS A 51 4.36 -10.72 -12.76
N GLY A 52 4.99 -10.39 -11.64
CA GLY A 52 5.72 -11.35 -10.82
C GLY A 52 4.92 -11.81 -9.60
N PHE A 53 5.58 -12.60 -8.75
CA PHE A 53 5.01 -13.15 -7.50
C PHE A 53 4.22 -12.13 -6.65
N TYR A 54 4.70 -10.89 -6.53
CA TYR A 54 4.06 -9.85 -5.69
C TYR A 54 2.71 -9.33 -6.19
N ILE A 55 2.33 -9.64 -7.44
CA ILE A 55 1.02 -9.32 -8.02
C ILE A 55 0.05 -10.52 -7.88
N SER A 56 0.51 -11.66 -7.35
CA SER A 56 -0.37 -12.77 -6.95
C SER A 56 -0.97 -12.53 -5.57
N PHE A 57 -2.12 -13.12 -5.25
CA PHE A 57 -2.72 -13.03 -3.91
C PHE A 57 -1.77 -13.51 -2.80
N LEU A 58 -1.01 -14.59 -3.05
CA LEU A 58 -0.08 -15.15 -2.07
C LEU A 58 1.09 -14.19 -1.82
N GLY A 59 1.71 -13.69 -2.90
CA GLY A 59 2.78 -12.70 -2.80
C GLY A 59 2.32 -11.36 -2.25
N GLY A 60 1.11 -10.92 -2.62
CA GLY A 60 0.46 -9.74 -2.07
C GLY A 60 0.22 -9.85 -0.57
N THR A 61 -0.19 -11.03 -0.07
CA THR A 61 -0.33 -11.27 1.38
C THR A 61 1.01 -11.18 2.11
N SER A 62 2.07 -11.75 1.52
CA SER A 62 3.42 -11.66 2.09
C SER A 62 3.91 -10.20 2.16
N LEU A 63 3.62 -9.41 1.11
CA LEU A 63 3.96 -7.99 1.05
C LEU A 63 3.12 -7.17 2.04
N ALA A 64 1.84 -7.48 2.19
CA ALA A 64 0.95 -6.84 3.16
C ALA A 64 1.44 -7.07 4.60
N THR A 65 1.88 -8.29 4.90
CA THR A 65 2.44 -8.64 6.22
C THR A 65 3.73 -7.86 6.49
N ALA A 66 4.65 -7.83 5.53
CA ALA A 66 5.88 -7.06 5.62
C ALA A 66 5.62 -5.56 5.79
N LEU A 67 4.69 -5.00 5.00
CA LEU A 67 4.29 -3.60 5.08
C LEU A 67 3.66 -3.26 6.42
N THR A 68 2.84 -4.16 6.97
CA THR A 68 2.22 -3.99 8.29
C THR A 68 3.28 -3.89 9.39
N ALA A 69 4.27 -4.79 9.38
CA ALA A 69 5.37 -4.76 10.35
C ALA A 69 6.20 -3.47 10.22
N PHE A 70 6.50 -3.07 8.99
CA PHE A 70 7.21 -1.82 8.71
C PHE A 70 6.44 -0.59 9.23
N MET A 71 5.15 -0.48 8.89
CA MET A 71 4.31 0.65 9.29
C MET A 71 4.05 0.68 10.80
N ALA A 72 3.94 -0.49 11.47
CA ALA A 72 3.88 -0.54 12.93
C ALA A 72 5.16 0.02 13.56
N GLY A 73 6.34 -0.30 13.02
CA GLY A 73 7.61 0.28 13.44
C GLY A 73 7.71 1.79 13.21
N VAL A 74 7.27 2.26 12.03
CA VAL A 74 7.22 3.69 11.70
C VAL A 74 6.28 4.44 12.66
N ARG A 75 5.08 3.90 12.93
CA ARG A 75 4.12 4.50 13.86
C ARG A 75 4.68 4.58 15.28
N MET A 76 5.38 3.55 15.76
CA MET A 76 6.02 3.60 17.08
C MET A 76 7.07 4.72 17.19
N ARG A 77 7.82 4.99 16.10
CA ARG A 77 8.91 5.97 16.10
C ARG A 77 8.47 7.40 15.77
N PHE A 78 7.49 7.55 14.89
CA PHE A 78 7.10 8.82 14.29
C PHE A 78 5.64 9.22 14.59
N ASN A 79 5.03 8.64 15.63
CA ASN A 79 3.61 8.87 15.94
C ASN A 79 3.22 10.35 15.97
N ARG A 80 4.06 11.20 16.57
CA ARG A 80 3.79 12.65 16.67
C ARG A 80 3.74 13.35 15.31
N ILE A 81 4.65 12.99 14.40
CA ILE A 81 4.71 13.61 13.06
C ILE A 81 3.53 13.12 12.23
N LEU A 82 3.22 11.82 12.30
CA LEU A 82 2.09 11.26 11.55
C LEU A 82 0.75 11.78 12.05
N LEU A 83 0.57 11.94 13.37
CA LEU A 83 -0.64 12.56 13.95
C LEU A 83 -0.80 14.02 13.52
N ALA A 84 0.30 14.77 13.42
CA ALA A 84 0.26 16.14 12.92
C ALA A 84 -0.07 16.25 11.43
N LEU A 85 0.27 15.23 10.64
CA LEU A 85 -0.05 15.18 9.21
C LEU A 85 -1.51 14.75 8.98
N ILE A 86 -1.95 13.71 9.69
CA ILE A 86 -3.26 13.08 9.60
C ILE A 86 -3.69 12.70 11.01
N GLU A 87 -4.70 13.39 11.53
CA GLU A 87 -5.23 13.22 12.88
C GLU A 87 -6.06 11.92 12.96
N GLN A 88 -5.36 10.78 13.04
CA GLN A 88 -5.98 9.46 13.01
C GLN A 88 -5.41 8.54 14.09
N GLU A 89 -6.31 8.03 14.93
CA GLU A 89 -6.07 6.95 15.90
C GLU A 89 -5.87 5.62 15.17
N THR A 90 -4.64 5.09 15.21
CA THR A 90 -4.25 3.93 14.40
C THR A 90 -3.80 2.76 15.27
N THR A 91 -4.39 1.60 15.04
CA THR A 91 -4.03 0.33 15.70
C THR A 91 -3.36 -0.59 14.69
N THR A 92 -2.53 -1.53 15.15
CA THR A 92 -1.94 -2.58 14.29
C THR A 92 -2.97 -3.30 13.44
N ARG A 93 -4.19 -3.52 13.97
CA ARG A 93 -5.32 -4.09 13.22
C ARG A 93 -5.75 -3.22 12.03
N LYS A 94 -5.81 -1.88 12.21
CA LYS A 94 -6.16 -0.93 11.14
C LYS A 94 -5.06 -0.85 10.08
N ILE A 95 -3.80 -0.98 10.48
CA ILE A 95 -2.64 -1.03 9.57
C ILE A 95 -2.70 -2.32 8.74
N LEU A 96 -2.97 -3.46 9.38
CA LEU A 96 -3.10 -4.75 8.68
C LEU A 96 -4.26 -4.74 7.70
N SER A 97 -5.44 -4.26 8.11
CA SER A 97 -6.60 -4.17 7.20
C SER A 97 -6.33 -3.22 6.04
N ALA A 98 -5.66 -2.09 6.30
CA ALA A 98 -5.28 -1.13 5.27
C ALA A 98 -4.29 -1.73 4.25
N SER A 99 -3.27 -2.47 4.72
CA SER A 99 -2.29 -3.09 3.84
C SER A 99 -2.91 -4.19 2.97
N LEU A 100 -3.72 -5.06 3.55
CA LEU A 100 -4.41 -6.13 2.83
C LEU A 100 -5.41 -5.58 1.81
N LEU A 101 -6.28 -4.66 2.22
CA LEU A 101 -7.27 -4.07 1.31
C LEU A 101 -6.58 -3.29 0.19
N GLY A 102 -5.54 -2.50 0.50
CA GLY A 102 -4.84 -1.73 -0.51
C GLY A 102 -4.19 -2.62 -1.57
N ILE A 103 -3.48 -3.67 -1.15
CA ILE A 103 -2.84 -4.61 -2.08
C ILE A 103 -3.88 -5.44 -2.84
N TYR A 104 -4.95 -5.90 -2.20
CA TYR A 104 -5.95 -6.73 -2.87
C TYR A 104 -6.79 -5.94 -3.86
N ILE A 105 -7.21 -4.71 -3.52
CA ILE A 105 -7.92 -3.83 -4.46
C ILE A 105 -7.04 -3.51 -5.65
N HIS A 106 -5.73 -3.40 -5.46
CA HIS A 106 -4.78 -3.18 -6.55
C HIS A 106 -4.59 -4.43 -7.46
N ILE A 107 -4.73 -5.64 -6.91
CA ILE A 107 -4.60 -6.89 -7.67
C ILE A 107 -5.85 -7.18 -8.53
N ILE A 108 -7.03 -6.74 -8.08
CA ILE A 108 -8.33 -6.90 -8.76
C ILE A 108 -8.43 -5.96 -9.96
#